data_AF-A0AAP7UKS8-F1
#
_entry.id   AF-A0AAP7UKS8-F1
#
_cell.length_a   1.000
_cell.length_b   1.000
_cell.length_c   1.000
_cell.angle_alpha   90.00
_cell.angle_beta   90.00
_cell.angle_gamma   90.00
#
_symmetry.space_group_name_H-M   'P 1'
#
loop_
_entity.id
_entity.type
_entity.pdbx_description
1 polymer ?
#
loop_
_entity_poly.entity_id
_entity_poly.type
_entity_poly.pdbx_seq_one_letter_code
_entity_poly.pdbx_strand_id
1 'polypeptide(L)'
;MKMNKQINTFEERFSEDVVTIIAVTGPSGVGAGKAGQAPLWTASIPLIAWKENGHITTENVRLCWLTDDKGLREKQAQLHKESIVTLQVRKGEGEFMLVSLIETDTQDQALQEILEEAQKPVFYHDDTLGTFELVKGLDLFEKTIQWSNEECLLYFNLEEDEKINDSLRTANQLMQEQAKWDSSIKSFAANQLIDLAKDWQEQDESAEEQEELTMNQFISRISLESLHVYPEGEFEVYYHDGDLFWGHVIIVTGNINGTFHDAHIAG
;
A
#
# COMPACT_ATOMS: atom_id res chain seq x y z
N MET A 1 -22.50 12.78 -21.37
CA MET A 1 -22.18 14.14 -20.87
C MET A 1 -21.16 14.12 -19.74
N LYS A 2 -21.35 13.34 -18.66
CA LYS A 2 -20.36 13.22 -17.56
C LYS A 2 -19.00 12.66 -18.00
N MET A 3 -18.99 11.60 -18.81
CA MET A 3 -17.74 10.98 -19.30
C MET A 3 -16.90 11.92 -20.17
N ASN A 4 -17.48 12.55 -21.19
CA ASN A 4 -16.76 13.53 -22.02
C ASN A 4 -16.25 14.72 -21.19
N LYS A 5 -17.00 15.16 -20.18
CA LYS A 5 -16.52 16.19 -19.25
C LYS A 5 -15.27 15.72 -18.49
N GLN A 6 -15.26 14.50 -17.98
CA GLN A 6 -14.09 13.93 -17.30
C GLN A 6 -12.88 13.84 -18.24
N ILE A 7 -13.08 13.37 -19.46
CA ILE A 7 -12.01 13.26 -20.47
C ILE A 7 -11.42 14.64 -20.78
N ASN A 8 -12.26 15.62 -21.08
CA ASN A 8 -11.78 16.97 -21.40
C ASN A 8 -11.01 17.59 -20.23
N THR A 9 -11.56 17.54 -19.01
CA THR A 9 -10.88 18.06 -17.82
C THR A 9 -9.56 17.34 -17.53
N PHE A 10 -9.50 16.03 -17.80
CA PHE A 10 -8.26 15.27 -17.65
C PHE A 10 -7.21 15.68 -18.67
N GLU A 11 -7.58 15.78 -19.95
CA GLU A 11 -6.69 16.07 -21.07
C GLU A 11 -6.20 17.53 -21.11
N GLU A 12 -6.96 18.48 -20.58
CA GLU A 12 -6.60 19.91 -20.48
C GLU A 12 -5.29 20.16 -19.71
N ARG A 13 -4.83 19.18 -18.93
CA ARG A 13 -3.57 19.25 -18.16
C ARG A 13 -2.32 18.96 -19.00
N PHE A 14 -2.49 18.49 -20.24
CA PHE A 14 -1.39 18.00 -21.07
C PHE A 14 -1.31 18.73 -22.42
N SER A 15 -0.08 18.98 -22.89
CA SER A 15 0.22 19.51 -24.22
C SER A 15 -0.43 18.69 -25.32
N GLU A 16 -0.78 19.29 -26.46
CA GLU A 16 -1.30 18.53 -27.61
C GLU A 16 -0.22 17.65 -28.27
N ASP A 17 1.05 18.03 -28.14
CA ASP A 17 2.17 17.32 -28.74
C ASP A 17 2.34 15.92 -28.15
N VAL A 18 2.38 14.93 -29.03
CA VAL A 18 2.69 13.53 -28.70
C VAL A 18 4.16 13.28 -28.95
N VAL A 19 4.88 12.85 -27.91
CA VAL A 19 6.31 12.52 -27.97
C VAL A 19 6.51 11.05 -27.65
N THR A 20 7.54 10.44 -28.26
CA THR A 20 7.97 9.08 -27.94
C THR A 20 9.12 9.15 -26.93
N ILE A 21 9.01 8.40 -25.84
CA ILE A 21 10.04 8.26 -24.81
C ILE A 21 10.33 6.79 -24.54
N ILE A 22 11.55 6.49 -24.10
CA ILE A 22 11.87 5.24 -23.40
C ILE A 22 11.94 5.57 -21.92
N ALA A 23 11.19 4.88 -21.07
CA ALA A 23 11.07 5.22 -19.65
C ALA A 23 11.35 4.02 -18.76
N VAL A 24 11.84 4.30 -17.56
CA VAL A 24 11.96 3.33 -16.46
C VAL A 24 10.78 3.52 -15.53
N THR A 25 9.96 2.48 -15.36
CA THR A 25 8.87 2.50 -14.39
C THR A 25 9.40 2.38 -12.97
N GLY A 26 8.72 3.04 -12.02
CA GLY A 26 9.13 3.08 -10.63
C GLY A 26 8.78 1.82 -9.83
N PRO A 27 8.96 1.88 -8.50
CA PRO A 27 8.86 0.71 -7.61
C PRO A 27 7.42 0.23 -7.35
N SER A 28 6.42 0.99 -7.79
CA SER A 28 5.00 0.64 -7.66
C SER A 28 4.40 0.29 -9.02
N GLY A 29 3.52 -0.72 -9.04
CA GLY A 29 2.80 -1.12 -10.24
C GLY A 29 1.70 -0.12 -10.64
N VAL A 30 0.90 -0.49 -11.65
CA VAL A 30 -0.25 0.31 -12.06
C VAL A 30 -1.31 0.32 -10.96
N GLY A 31 -1.51 1.49 -10.35
CA GLY A 31 -2.61 1.81 -9.44
C GLY A 31 -3.73 2.57 -10.16
N ALA A 32 -4.88 2.68 -9.52
CA ALA A 32 -6.00 3.47 -10.05
C ALA A 32 -6.92 4.00 -8.94
N GLY A 33 -7.52 5.16 -9.20
CA GLY A 33 -8.52 5.77 -8.33
C GLY A 33 -9.70 6.35 -9.10
N LYS A 34 -10.85 6.47 -8.44
CA LYS A 34 -12.04 7.17 -8.93
C LYS A 34 -12.38 8.33 -8.00
N ALA A 35 -12.46 9.53 -8.56
CA ALA A 35 -12.94 10.69 -7.81
C ALA A 35 -14.47 10.63 -7.69
N GLY A 36 -14.97 10.30 -6.49
CA GLY A 36 -16.40 10.16 -6.23
C GLY A 36 -17.07 9.18 -7.21
N GLN A 37 -18.15 9.61 -7.88
CA GLN A 37 -18.89 8.79 -8.85
C GLN A 37 -18.39 8.95 -10.30
N ALA A 38 -17.08 9.15 -10.49
CA ALA A 38 -16.50 9.26 -11.83
C ALA A 38 -16.70 7.96 -12.64
N PRO A 39 -17.09 8.05 -13.93
CA PRO A 39 -17.32 6.86 -14.75
C PRO A 39 -16.04 6.10 -15.09
N LEU A 40 -14.91 6.79 -15.29
CA LEU A 40 -13.63 6.18 -15.64
C LEU A 40 -12.67 6.22 -14.45
N TRP A 41 -11.82 5.19 -14.35
CA TRP A 41 -10.64 5.18 -13.50
C TRP A 41 -9.61 6.18 -14.00
N THR A 42 -8.94 6.85 -13.07
CA THR A 42 -7.66 7.49 -13.35
C THR A 42 -6.58 6.51 -12.93
N ALA A 43 -6.00 5.82 -13.91
CA ALA A 43 -4.90 4.88 -13.69
C ALA A 43 -3.56 5.61 -13.76
N SER A 44 -2.57 5.10 -13.03
CA SER A 44 -1.23 5.66 -13.06
C SER A 44 -0.14 4.67 -12.65
N ILE A 45 1.08 4.95 -13.10
CA ILE A 45 2.31 4.29 -12.68
C ILE A 45 3.41 5.35 -12.56
N PRO A 46 4.28 5.29 -11.54
CA PRO A 46 5.43 6.18 -11.46
C PRO A 46 6.45 5.85 -12.56
N LEU A 47 7.14 6.86 -13.07
CA LEU A 47 8.37 6.73 -13.83
C LEU A 47 9.48 7.40 -13.03
N ILE A 48 10.66 6.78 -13.00
CA ILE A 48 11.84 7.28 -12.25
C ILE A 48 12.91 7.89 -13.17
N ALA A 49 12.82 7.59 -14.47
CA ALA A 49 13.66 8.16 -15.50
C ALA A 49 13.01 8.02 -16.87
N TRP A 50 13.38 8.89 -17.80
CA TRP A 50 13.03 8.72 -19.21
C TRP A 50 14.09 9.31 -20.13
N LYS A 51 14.16 8.76 -21.34
CA LYS A 51 15.01 9.17 -22.44
C LYS A 51 14.16 9.73 -23.57
N GLU A 52 14.46 10.95 -23.98
CA GLU A 52 13.82 11.65 -25.09
C GLU A 52 14.90 12.29 -25.96
N ASN A 53 14.87 12.04 -27.28
CA ASN A 53 15.84 12.59 -28.23
C ASN A 53 17.32 12.37 -27.83
N GLY A 54 17.60 11.25 -27.15
CA GLY A 54 18.93 10.89 -26.65
C GLY A 54 19.31 11.52 -25.31
N HIS A 55 18.49 12.43 -24.75
CA HIS A 55 18.71 13.02 -23.44
C HIS A 55 17.97 12.23 -22.36
N ILE A 56 18.65 11.91 -21.26
CA ILE A 56 18.08 11.18 -20.13
C ILE A 56 17.78 12.16 -19.01
N THR A 57 16.57 12.06 -18.47
CA THR A 57 16.13 12.78 -17.26
C THR A 57 15.86 11.74 -16.17
N THR A 58 16.38 11.99 -14.97
CA THR A 58 16.22 11.14 -13.78
C THR A 58 15.41 11.88 -12.73
N GLU A 59 14.10 11.88 -12.89
CA GLU A 59 13.14 12.53 -12.00
C GLU A 59 11.92 11.63 -11.85
N ASN A 60 11.22 11.77 -10.71
CA ASN A 60 9.94 11.09 -10.50
C ASN A 60 8.83 11.84 -11.23
N VAL A 61 8.18 11.19 -12.18
CA VAL A 61 7.01 11.71 -12.89
C VAL A 61 5.90 10.67 -12.91
N ARG A 62 4.65 11.11 -12.76
CA ARG A 62 3.50 10.21 -12.85
C ARG A 62 3.08 10.04 -14.30
N LEU A 63 3.08 8.81 -14.82
CA LEU A 63 2.38 8.46 -16.05
C LEU A 63 0.93 8.12 -15.70
N CYS A 64 -0.05 8.75 -16.34
CA CYS A 64 -1.47 8.52 -16.06
C CYS A 64 -2.36 8.49 -17.30
N TRP A 65 -3.53 7.86 -17.19
CA TRP A 65 -4.54 7.81 -18.25
C TRP A 65 -5.93 7.50 -17.66
N LEU A 66 -6.97 7.78 -18.44
CA LEU A 66 -8.31 7.34 -18.12
C LEU A 66 -8.59 5.95 -18.72
N THR A 67 -9.26 5.09 -17.96
CA THR A 67 -9.63 3.74 -18.44
C THR A 67 -10.89 3.22 -17.75
N ASP A 68 -11.55 2.24 -18.36
CA ASP A 68 -12.54 1.40 -17.70
C ASP A 68 -11.87 0.22 -16.96
N ASP A 69 -12.69 -0.63 -16.32
CA ASP A 69 -12.22 -1.79 -15.56
C ASP A 69 -11.40 -2.79 -16.40
N LYS A 70 -11.81 -2.98 -17.66
CA LYS A 70 -11.14 -3.92 -18.57
C LYS A 70 -9.76 -3.39 -18.97
N GLY A 71 -9.70 -2.13 -19.41
CA GLY A 71 -8.43 -1.50 -19.80
C GLY A 71 -7.47 -1.34 -18.62
N LEU A 72 -7.97 -1.19 -17.39
CA LEU A 72 -7.13 -1.20 -16.18
C LEU A 72 -6.43 -2.54 -16.01
N ARG A 73 -7.17 -3.65 -16.07
CA ARG A 73 -6.62 -5.01 -15.95
C ARG A 73 -5.64 -5.32 -17.09
N GLU A 74 -5.96 -4.91 -18.31
CA GLU A 74 -5.06 -5.07 -19.46
C GLU A 74 -3.74 -4.32 -19.24
N LYS A 75 -3.79 -3.09 -18.72
CA LYS A 75 -2.57 -2.31 -18.45
C LYS A 75 -1.77 -2.84 -17.27
N GLN A 76 -2.42 -3.32 -16.21
CA GLN A 76 -1.74 -3.99 -15.11
C GLN A 76 -0.97 -5.25 -15.57
N ALA A 77 -1.46 -5.94 -16.59
CA ALA A 77 -0.79 -7.10 -17.17
C ALA A 77 0.36 -6.76 -18.14
N GLN A 78 0.44 -5.51 -18.63
CA GLN A 78 1.43 -5.07 -19.63
C GLN A 78 2.52 -4.17 -19.04
N LEU A 79 2.14 -3.26 -18.14
CA LEU A 79 3.02 -2.28 -17.53
C LEU A 79 3.41 -2.76 -16.12
N HIS A 80 4.61 -3.29 -16.01
CA HIS A 80 5.16 -3.75 -14.74
C HIS A 80 5.96 -2.64 -14.06
N LYS A 81 6.05 -2.72 -12.73
CA LYS A 81 7.00 -1.92 -11.96
C LYS A 81 8.44 -2.29 -12.34
N GLU A 82 9.37 -1.36 -12.16
CA GLU A 82 10.81 -1.60 -12.33
C GLU A 82 11.15 -2.24 -13.70
N SER A 83 10.60 -1.68 -14.77
CA SER A 83 10.80 -2.15 -16.16
C SER A 83 11.11 -1.01 -17.12
N ILE A 84 11.67 -1.33 -18.28
CA ILE A 84 11.99 -0.37 -19.33
C ILE A 84 10.96 -0.49 -20.47
N VAL A 85 10.27 0.60 -20.75
CA VAL A 85 9.13 0.64 -21.66
C VAL A 85 9.28 1.76 -22.70
N THR A 86 8.80 1.53 -23.92
CA THR A 86 8.65 2.61 -24.92
C THR A 86 7.21 3.09 -24.95
N LEU A 87 7.02 4.39 -24.80
CA LEU A 87 5.71 5.03 -24.66
C LEU A 87 5.55 6.18 -25.64
N GLN A 88 4.32 6.42 -26.07
CA GLN A 88 3.92 7.74 -26.56
C GLN A 88 3.16 8.47 -25.46
N VAL A 89 3.56 9.71 -25.20
CA VAL A 89 3.00 10.53 -24.12
C VAL A 89 2.70 11.95 -24.57
N ARG A 90 1.75 12.60 -23.87
CA ARG A 90 1.57 14.06 -23.87
C ARG A 90 2.07 14.60 -22.53
N LYS A 91 2.83 15.70 -22.53
CA LYS A 91 3.48 16.23 -21.32
C LYS A 91 2.58 17.20 -20.56
N GLY A 92 2.56 17.11 -19.24
CA GLY A 92 1.92 18.06 -18.34
C GLY A 92 2.92 18.56 -17.29
N GLU A 93 2.43 19.35 -16.33
CA GLU A 93 3.24 19.85 -15.22
C GLU A 93 3.41 18.76 -14.15
N GLY A 94 4.59 18.11 -14.12
CA GLY A 94 4.89 17.04 -13.15
C GLY A 94 4.21 15.70 -13.45
N GLU A 95 3.61 15.53 -14.62
CA GLU A 95 2.94 14.29 -15.03
C GLU A 95 2.91 14.13 -16.56
N PHE A 96 2.81 12.89 -17.01
CA PHE A 96 2.63 12.51 -18.41
C PHE A 96 1.30 11.79 -18.60
N MET A 97 0.65 12.07 -19.73
CA MET A 97 -0.50 11.30 -20.17
C MET A 97 -0.06 10.19 -21.11
N LEU A 98 -0.41 8.94 -20.80
CA LEU A 98 -0.18 7.83 -21.71
C LEU A 98 -1.10 7.94 -22.93
N VAL A 99 -0.50 8.01 -24.12
CA VAL A 99 -1.21 7.94 -25.41
C VAL A 99 -1.19 6.51 -25.93
N SER A 100 -0.01 5.87 -25.91
CA SER A 100 0.13 4.47 -26.31
C SER A 100 1.35 3.82 -25.65
N LEU A 101 1.24 2.51 -25.41
CA LEU A 101 2.35 1.65 -25.01
C LEU A 101 2.86 0.95 -26.27
N ILE A 102 4.11 1.21 -26.64
CA ILE A 102 4.72 0.71 -27.88
C ILE A 102 5.41 -0.62 -27.62
N GLU A 103 6.21 -0.71 -26.56
CA GLU A 103 7.02 -1.88 -26.22
C GLU A 103 7.23 -1.97 -24.70
N THR A 104 7.26 -3.19 -24.16
CA THR A 104 7.35 -3.48 -22.71
C THR A 104 8.70 -4.03 -22.26
N ASP A 105 9.60 -4.32 -23.20
CA ASP A 105 10.94 -4.88 -22.94
C ASP A 105 11.98 -4.15 -23.81
N THR A 106 11.98 -2.82 -23.71
CA THR A 106 12.87 -1.99 -24.52
C THR A 106 14.29 -2.08 -23.98
N GLN A 107 15.22 -2.46 -24.85
CA GLN A 107 16.64 -2.56 -24.50
C GLN A 107 17.32 -1.19 -24.63
N ASP A 108 17.71 -0.59 -23.50
CA ASP A 108 18.54 0.63 -23.46
C ASP A 108 19.56 0.55 -22.32
N GLN A 109 20.84 0.45 -22.66
CA GLN A 109 21.93 0.25 -21.69
C GLN A 109 21.99 1.33 -20.61
N ALA A 110 21.75 2.60 -20.97
CA ALA A 110 21.86 3.69 -20.01
C ALA A 110 20.68 3.73 -19.04
N LEU A 111 19.47 3.39 -19.50
CA LEU A 111 18.31 3.22 -18.64
C LEU A 111 18.38 1.93 -17.81
N GLN A 112 19.03 0.88 -18.33
CA GLN A 112 19.30 -0.35 -17.60
C GLN A 112 20.17 -0.10 -16.37
N GLU A 113 21.22 0.72 -16.49
CA GLU A 113 22.05 1.12 -15.35
C GLU A 113 21.24 1.87 -14.27
N ILE A 114 20.30 2.72 -14.68
CA ILE A 114 19.39 3.42 -13.74
C ILE A 114 18.44 2.43 -13.06
N LEU A 115 17.87 1.49 -13.83
CA LEU A 115 16.99 0.47 -13.29
C LEU A 115 17.70 -0.43 -12.27
N GLU A 116 18.92 -0.89 -12.58
CA GLU A 116 19.72 -1.72 -11.69
C GLU A 116 20.08 -0.99 -10.39
N GLU A 117 20.43 0.30 -10.47
CA GLU A 117 20.63 1.13 -9.28
C GLU A 117 19.34 1.26 -8.47
N ALA A 118 18.22 1.52 -9.13
CA ALA A 118 16.92 1.64 -8.50
C ALA A 118 16.42 0.33 -7.86
N GLN A 119 16.88 -0.83 -8.32
CA GLN A 119 16.53 -2.15 -7.75
C GLN A 119 17.38 -2.53 -6.53
N LYS A 120 18.48 -1.81 -6.24
CA LYS A 120 19.30 -2.13 -5.06
C LYS A 120 18.48 -1.96 -3.77
N PRO A 121 18.47 -2.95 -2.86
CA PRO A 121 17.75 -2.82 -1.60
C PRO A 121 18.35 -1.69 -0.76
N VAL A 122 17.49 -1.02 0.00
CA VAL A 122 17.88 0.02 0.95
C VAL A 122 17.50 -0.46 2.34
N PHE A 123 18.41 -0.32 3.29
CA PHE A 123 18.22 -0.84 4.64
C PHE A 123 18.29 0.28 5.68
N TYR A 124 17.49 0.13 6.73
CA TYR A 124 17.63 0.89 7.96
C TYR A 124 18.09 -0.04 9.08
N HIS A 125 19.04 0.41 9.91
CA HIS A 125 19.60 -0.38 10.98
C HIS A 125 19.26 0.23 12.34
N ASP A 126 18.47 -0.48 13.13
CA ASP A 126 18.23 -0.17 14.54
C ASP A 126 19.05 -1.12 15.43
N ASP A 127 19.65 -0.58 16.50
CA ASP A 127 20.52 -1.35 17.40
C ASP A 127 19.77 -2.43 18.20
N THR A 128 18.45 -2.28 18.39
CA THR A 128 17.63 -3.18 19.22
C THR A 128 16.74 -4.09 18.38
N LEU A 129 16.04 -3.51 17.41
CA LEU A 129 15.10 -4.17 16.53
C LEU A 129 15.78 -4.77 15.30
N GLY A 130 17.03 -4.39 15.00
CA GLY A 130 17.84 -4.92 13.90
C GLY A 130 17.55 -4.23 12.55
N THR A 131 17.73 -4.98 11.47
CA THR A 131 17.66 -4.43 10.11
C THR A 131 16.24 -4.47 9.54
N PHE A 132 15.81 -3.35 8.97
CA PHE A 132 14.59 -3.20 8.17
C PHE A 132 14.96 -2.96 6.70
N GLU A 133 14.11 -3.41 5.78
CA GLU A 133 14.24 -3.18 4.34
C GLU A 133 13.20 -2.17 3.86
N LEU A 134 13.60 -1.25 2.99
CA LEU A 134 12.71 -0.24 2.41
C LEU A 134 11.83 -0.84 1.32
N VAL A 135 10.52 -0.81 1.54
CA VAL A 135 9.51 -1.02 0.51
C VAL A 135 9.32 0.29 -0.26
N LYS A 136 10.18 0.53 -1.25
CA LYS A 136 10.24 1.78 -2.03
C LYS A 136 8.90 2.21 -2.66
N GLY A 137 8.03 1.24 -2.96
CA GLY A 137 6.72 1.54 -3.55
C GLY A 137 5.68 2.06 -2.57
N LEU A 138 5.95 1.93 -1.26
CA LEU A 138 5.08 2.33 -0.17
C LEU A 138 5.74 3.35 0.76
N ASP A 139 6.97 3.74 0.48
CA ASP A 139 7.77 4.65 1.32
C ASP A 139 7.75 4.24 2.81
N LEU A 140 7.98 2.96 3.09
CA LEU A 140 8.06 2.41 4.45
C LEU A 140 9.18 1.40 4.59
N PHE A 141 9.72 1.28 5.79
CA PHE A 141 10.66 0.23 6.18
C PHE A 141 9.91 -0.90 6.86
N GLU A 142 10.19 -2.14 6.48
CA GLU A 142 9.56 -3.33 7.06
C GLU A 142 10.57 -4.36 7.56
N LYS A 143 10.14 -5.16 8.53
CA LYS A 143 10.85 -6.33 9.02
C LYS A 143 9.88 -7.36 9.59
N THR A 144 10.15 -8.64 9.36
CA THR A 144 9.47 -9.72 10.10
C THR A 144 9.99 -9.82 11.54
N ILE A 145 9.07 -9.78 12.50
CA ILE A 145 9.33 -9.95 13.93
C ILE A 145 8.53 -11.14 14.49
N GLN A 146 8.88 -11.55 15.70
CA GLN A 146 8.10 -12.51 16.48
C GLN A 146 7.21 -11.75 17.47
N TRP A 147 5.91 -12.04 17.43
CA TRP A 147 4.89 -11.49 18.33
C TRP A 147 4.00 -12.61 18.85
N SER A 148 3.96 -12.83 20.17
CA SER A 148 3.20 -13.94 20.78
C SER A 148 3.50 -15.35 20.21
N ASN A 149 4.73 -15.57 19.72
CA ASN A 149 5.20 -16.78 19.01
C ASN A 149 4.66 -16.97 17.57
N GLU A 150 4.12 -15.90 16.98
CA GLU A 150 3.74 -15.84 15.57
C GLU A 150 4.64 -14.85 14.82
N GLU A 151 4.84 -15.07 13.53
CA GLU A 151 5.54 -14.12 12.67
C GLU A 151 4.56 -13.03 12.23
N CYS A 152 4.97 -11.77 12.37
CA CYS A 152 4.24 -10.64 11.82
C CYS A 152 5.19 -9.61 11.23
N LEU A 153 4.67 -8.73 10.35
CA LEU A 153 5.43 -7.60 9.82
C LEU A 153 5.37 -6.42 10.80
N LEU A 154 6.52 -5.85 11.13
CA LEU A 154 6.65 -4.55 11.77
C LEU A 154 7.13 -3.54 10.74
N TYR A 155 6.44 -2.42 10.62
CA TYR A 155 6.86 -1.35 9.72
C TYR A 155 6.63 0.06 10.27
N PHE A 156 7.34 1.02 9.66
CA PHE A 156 7.25 2.46 9.90
C PHE A 156 7.55 3.23 8.61
N ASN A 157 7.02 4.44 8.49
CA ASN A 157 7.19 5.26 7.28
C ASN A 157 8.63 5.75 7.09
N LEU A 158 9.06 5.87 5.83
CA LEU A 158 10.25 6.60 5.43
C LEU A 158 10.00 8.10 5.66
N GLU A 159 10.60 8.64 6.72
CA GLU A 159 10.51 10.05 7.10
C GLU A 159 11.88 10.62 7.49
N GLU A 160 11.91 11.83 8.04
CA GLU A 160 13.10 12.42 8.65
C GLU A 160 13.56 11.61 9.88
N ASP A 161 14.88 11.59 10.12
CA ASP A 161 15.50 10.77 11.17
C ASP A 161 14.84 10.93 12.55
N GLU A 162 14.41 12.15 12.91
CA GLU A 162 13.72 12.41 14.19
C GLU A 162 12.43 11.60 14.32
N LYS A 163 11.61 11.56 13.27
CA LYS A 163 10.35 10.82 13.26
C LYS A 163 10.57 9.32 13.18
N ILE A 164 11.55 8.87 12.39
CA ILE A 164 11.93 7.44 12.34
C ILE A 164 12.34 6.97 13.74
N ASN A 165 13.21 7.72 14.43
CA ASN A 165 13.65 7.38 15.78
C ASN A 165 12.48 7.32 16.77
N ASP A 166 11.49 8.20 16.62
CA ASP A 166 10.31 8.18 17.47
C ASP A 166 9.40 6.97 17.21
N SER A 167 9.14 6.63 15.93
CA SER A 167 8.44 5.40 15.55
C SER A 167 9.14 4.15 16.09
N LEU A 168 10.48 4.09 16.03
CA LEU A 168 11.26 2.99 16.59
C LEU A 168 11.18 2.93 18.11
N ARG A 169 11.05 4.08 18.80
CA ARG A 169 10.78 4.12 20.23
C ARG A 169 9.40 3.54 20.55
N THR A 170 8.38 3.85 19.76
CA THR A 170 7.05 3.23 19.84
C THR A 170 7.14 1.71 19.70
N ALA A 171 7.80 1.21 18.65
CA ALA A 171 8.01 -0.22 18.44
C ALA A 171 8.74 -0.88 19.62
N ASN A 172 9.84 -0.29 20.09
CA ASN A 172 10.60 -0.83 21.20
C ASN A 172 9.76 -0.98 22.49
N GLN A 173 8.86 -0.04 22.77
CA GLN A 173 7.96 -0.16 23.94
C GLN A 173 6.91 -1.26 23.76
N LEU A 174 6.31 -1.38 22.57
CA LEU A 174 5.40 -2.48 22.27
C LEU A 174 6.10 -3.84 22.42
N MET A 175 7.36 -3.93 21.94
CA MET A 175 8.17 -5.15 21.99
C MET A 175 8.63 -5.54 23.41
N GLN A 176 8.69 -4.62 24.36
CA GLN A 176 9.05 -4.93 25.75
C GLN A 176 7.90 -5.58 26.53
N GLU A 177 6.65 -5.23 26.19
CA GLU A 177 5.44 -5.70 26.88
C GLU A 177 4.49 -6.48 25.94
N GLN A 178 5.04 -7.21 24.95
CA GLN A 178 4.26 -7.87 23.88
C GLN A 178 3.01 -8.60 24.37
N ALA A 179 3.14 -9.51 25.35
CA ALA A 179 2.01 -10.32 25.82
C ALA A 179 0.88 -9.47 26.43
N LYS A 180 1.22 -8.36 27.09
CA LYS A 180 0.24 -7.43 27.66
C LYS A 180 -0.44 -6.64 26.56
N TRP A 181 0.32 -6.14 25.59
CA TRP A 181 -0.22 -5.42 24.43
C TRP A 181 -1.13 -6.33 23.61
N ASP A 182 -0.68 -7.53 23.25
CA ASP A 182 -1.45 -8.51 22.50
C ASP A 182 -2.80 -8.81 23.16
N SER A 183 -2.78 -9.13 24.46
CA SER A 183 -4.01 -9.39 25.21
C SER A 183 -4.92 -8.16 25.26
N SER A 184 -4.37 -6.95 25.40
CA SER A 184 -5.16 -5.72 25.53
C SER A 184 -5.80 -5.31 24.21
N ILE A 185 -5.03 -5.39 23.11
CA ILE A 185 -5.48 -5.07 21.75
C ILE A 185 -6.56 -6.05 21.31
N LYS A 186 -6.33 -7.36 21.44
CA LYS A 186 -7.34 -8.38 21.07
C LYS A 186 -8.62 -8.24 21.89
N SER A 187 -8.48 -7.94 23.19
CA SER A 187 -9.64 -7.70 24.06
C SER A 187 -10.41 -6.45 23.66
N PHE A 188 -9.71 -5.38 23.27
CA PHE A 188 -10.35 -4.17 22.76
C PHE A 188 -11.11 -4.44 21.45
N ALA A 189 -10.46 -5.11 20.48
CA ALA A 189 -11.09 -5.49 19.21
C ALA A 189 -12.35 -6.34 19.43
N ALA A 190 -12.27 -7.38 20.27
CA ALA A 190 -13.40 -8.23 20.60
C ALA A 190 -14.55 -7.44 21.24
N ASN A 191 -14.26 -6.55 22.19
CA ASN A 191 -15.30 -5.72 22.81
C ASN A 191 -16.00 -4.78 21.83
N GLN A 192 -15.29 -4.26 20.82
CA GLN A 192 -15.87 -3.36 19.82
C GLN A 192 -16.66 -4.12 18.74
N LEU A 193 -16.19 -5.30 18.33
CA LEU A 193 -16.64 -5.95 17.11
C LEU A 193 -17.44 -7.25 17.33
N ILE A 194 -17.59 -7.74 18.56
CA ILE A 194 -18.27 -9.01 18.80
C ILE A 194 -19.74 -9.00 18.39
N ASP A 195 -20.47 -7.91 18.61
CA ASP A 195 -21.88 -7.81 18.23
C ASP A 195 -22.01 -7.83 16.70
N LEU A 196 -21.13 -7.12 15.99
CA LEU A 196 -21.08 -7.15 14.52
C LEU A 196 -20.73 -8.56 14.01
N ALA A 197 -19.80 -9.25 14.65
CA ALA A 197 -19.43 -10.62 14.27
C ALA A 197 -20.59 -11.60 14.45
N LYS A 198 -21.41 -11.44 15.50
CA LYS A 198 -22.64 -12.22 15.70
C LYS A 198 -23.66 -11.94 14.61
N ASP A 199 -23.89 -10.68 14.27
CA ASP A 199 -24.80 -10.31 13.18
C ASP A 199 -24.40 -10.94 11.84
N TRP A 200 -23.10 -11.11 11.59
CA TRP A 200 -22.59 -11.79 10.39
C TRP A 200 -22.72 -13.31 10.49
N GLN A 201 -22.49 -13.88 11.67
CA GLN A 201 -22.71 -15.30 11.94
C GLN A 201 -24.17 -15.70 11.70
N GLU A 202 -25.13 -14.86 12.09
CA GLU A 202 -26.57 -15.09 11.85
C GLU A 202 -26.96 -15.03 10.36
N GLN A 203 -26.21 -14.29 9.55
CA GLN A 203 -26.43 -14.19 8.11
C GLN A 203 -25.83 -15.38 7.33
N ASP A 204 -25.01 -16.19 7.98
CA ASP A 204 -24.46 -17.39 7.37
C ASP A 204 -25.52 -18.50 7.28
N GLU A 205 -26.24 -18.55 6.17
CA GLU A 205 -27.23 -19.59 5.87
C GLU A 205 -26.63 -21.01 5.79
N SER A 206 -25.30 -21.13 5.72
CA SER A 206 -24.58 -22.41 5.71
C SER A 206 -24.19 -22.91 7.10
N ALA A 207 -24.31 -22.06 8.12
CA ALA A 207 -24.08 -22.43 9.50
C ALA A 207 -25.29 -23.24 10.03
N GLU A 208 -25.09 -24.53 10.30
CA GLU A 208 -25.94 -25.26 11.26
C GLU A 208 -26.00 -24.50 12.59
N GLU A 209 -26.97 -24.74 13.47
CA GLU A 209 -27.14 -24.06 14.78
C GLU A 209 -25.80 -23.90 15.54
N GLN A 210 -25.06 -22.84 15.26
CA GLN A 210 -23.75 -22.58 15.85
C GLN A 210 -23.97 -21.97 17.23
N GLU A 211 -23.13 -22.37 18.18
CA GLU A 211 -23.10 -21.70 19.48
C GLU A 211 -22.79 -20.21 19.28
N GLU A 212 -23.47 -19.36 20.05
CA GLU A 212 -23.28 -17.92 20.04
C GLU A 212 -21.80 -17.57 20.27
N LEU A 213 -21.23 -16.76 19.38
CA LEU A 213 -19.83 -16.35 19.46
C LEU A 213 -19.52 -15.66 20.80
N THR A 214 -18.55 -16.20 21.54
CA THR A 214 -18.05 -15.63 22.79
C THR A 214 -16.80 -14.77 22.56
N MET A 215 -16.49 -13.87 23.49
CA MET A 215 -15.26 -13.06 23.43
C MET A 215 -13.99 -13.91 23.32
N ASN A 216 -13.92 -15.02 24.04
CA ASN A 216 -12.75 -15.91 24.00
C ASN A 216 -12.61 -16.57 22.62
N GLN A 217 -13.72 -16.98 22.00
CA GLN A 217 -13.70 -17.52 20.65
C GLN A 217 -13.25 -16.45 19.65
N PHE A 218 -13.77 -15.22 19.73
CA PHE A 218 -13.32 -14.08 18.92
C PHE A 218 -11.80 -13.88 19.03
N ILE A 219 -11.31 -13.69 20.26
CA ILE A 219 -9.89 -13.45 20.54
C ILE A 219 -9.00 -14.59 20.03
N SER A 220 -9.48 -15.83 20.12
CA SER A 220 -8.73 -17.01 19.68
C SER A 220 -8.68 -17.20 18.16
N ARG A 221 -9.63 -16.61 17.41
CA ARG A 221 -9.70 -16.70 15.95
C ARG A 221 -8.83 -15.66 15.26
N ILE A 222 -8.72 -14.46 15.83
CA ILE A 222 -7.94 -13.38 15.23
C ILE A 222 -6.44 -13.63 15.42
N SER A 223 -5.67 -13.49 14.34
CA SER A 223 -4.21 -13.65 14.33
C SER A 223 -3.53 -12.41 13.79
N LEU A 224 -2.41 -12.03 14.40
CA LEU A 224 -1.72 -10.78 14.05
C LEU A 224 -1.06 -10.93 12.69
N GLU A 225 -1.36 -10.03 11.77
CA GLU A 225 -0.74 -10.01 10.45
C GLU A 225 0.40 -8.98 10.42
N SER A 226 0.13 -7.76 10.91
CA SER A 226 1.14 -6.71 10.94
C SER A 226 0.88 -5.60 11.95
N LEU A 227 1.96 -4.86 12.23
CA LEU A 227 2.02 -3.74 13.16
C LEU A 227 2.71 -2.54 12.48
N HIS A 228 1.95 -1.47 12.30
CA HIS A 228 2.49 -0.16 11.89
C HIS A 228 2.74 0.68 13.14
N VAL A 229 3.93 1.22 13.29
CA VAL A 229 4.24 2.21 14.32
C VAL A 229 4.51 3.58 13.72
N TYR A 230 4.06 4.60 14.44
CA TYR A 230 4.17 6.00 14.07
C TYR A 230 4.89 6.79 15.18
N PRO A 231 5.29 8.04 14.91
CA PRO A 231 5.77 8.96 15.93
C PRO A 231 4.73 9.18 17.03
N GLU A 232 5.15 9.79 18.15
CA GLU A 232 4.31 10.15 19.29
C GLU A 232 3.60 8.96 19.97
N GLY A 233 4.03 7.74 19.69
CA GLY A 233 3.52 6.54 20.33
C GLY A 233 2.32 5.89 19.65
N GLU A 234 1.88 6.42 18.51
CA GLU A 234 0.74 5.91 17.76
C GLU A 234 1.08 4.60 17.04
N PHE A 235 0.10 3.69 16.96
CA PHE A 235 0.24 2.43 16.25
C PHE A 235 -1.09 1.96 15.63
N GLU A 236 -0.96 1.14 14.59
CA GLU A 236 -2.04 0.40 13.96
C GLU A 236 -1.69 -1.08 13.90
N VAL A 237 -2.67 -1.91 14.25
CA VAL A 237 -2.54 -3.36 14.28
C VAL A 237 -3.54 -3.98 13.34
N TYR A 238 -3.06 -4.85 12.46
CA TYR A 238 -3.84 -5.51 11.44
C TYR A 238 -3.95 -6.99 11.80
N TYR A 239 -5.17 -7.47 11.98
CA TYR A 239 -5.47 -8.87 12.27
C TYR A 239 -6.21 -9.51 11.10
N HIS A 240 -5.81 -10.73 10.77
CA HIS A 240 -6.65 -11.64 10.02
C HIS A 240 -7.88 -11.97 10.89
N ASP A 241 -9.09 -11.91 10.31
CA ASP A 241 -10.34 -12.07 11.04
C ASP A 241 -10.58 -13.49 11.56
N GLY A 242 -9.94 -14.49 10.96
CA GLY A 242 -10.18 -15.89 11.28
C GLY A 242 -11.61 -16.31 10.91
N ASP A 243 -12.06 -15.87 9.74
CA ASP A 243 -13.41 -16.13 9.18
C ASP A 243 -14.57 -15.50 9.97
N LEU A 244 -14.29 -14.54 10.87
CA LEU A 244 -15.33 -13.79 11.58
C LEU A 244 -16.06 -12.79 10.67
N PHE A 245 -15.38 -12.29 9.66
CA PHE A 245 -15.84 -11.24 8.74
C PHE A 245 -15.55 -11.65 7.28
N TRP A 246 -15.63 -12.94 6.95
CA TRP A 246 -15.50 -13.45 5.57
C TRP A 246 -14.27 -12.92 4.80
N GLY A 247 -13.13 -12.78 5.49
CA GLY A 247 -11.86 -12.37 4.89
C GLY A 247 -11.60 -10.86 4.87
N HIS A 248 -12.36 -10.06 5.64
CA HIS A 248 -11.98 -8.67 5.91
C HIS A 248 -10.80 -8.64 6.91
N VAL A 249 -10.02 -7.56 6.90
CA VAL A 249 -9.00 -7.29 7.91
C VAL A 249 -9.62 -6.54 9.08
N ILE A 250 -9.22 -6.88 10.31
CA ILE A 250 -9.56 -6.10 11.51
C ILE A 250 -8.41 -5.15 11.79
N ILE A 251 -8.70 -3.85 11.86
CA ILE A 251 -7.73 -2.80 12.14
C ILE A 251 -8.00 -2.23 13.53
N VAL A 252 -6.98 -2.18 14.38
CA VAL A 252 -7.03 -1.54 15.70
C VAL A 252 -6.02 -0.41 15.77
N THR A 253 -6.46 0.77 16.18
CA THR A 253 -5.61 1.96 16.38
C THR A 253 -5.43 2.24 17.87
N GLY A 254 -4.24 2.69 18.28
CA GLY A 254 -3.99 3.05 19.67
C GLY A 254 -2.66 3.75 19.88
N ASN A 255 -2.41 4.12 21.14
CA ASN A 255 -1.18 4.75 21.59
C ASN A 255 -0.54 3.96 22.74
N ILE A 256 0.79 3.90 22.78
CA ILE A 256 1.59 3.27 23.84
C ILE A 256 1.30 3.82 25.26
N ASN A 257 0.62 4.95 25.38
CA ASN A 257 0.09 5.46 26.65
C ASN A 257 -1.06 4.61 27.24
N GLY A 258 -1.54 3.60 26.50
CA GLY A 258 -2.59 2.67 26.90
C GLY A 258 -3.99 3.02 26.39
N THR A 259 -4.12 4.07 25.57
CA THR A 259 -5.38 4.46 24.93
C THR A 259 -5.56 3.69 23.63
N PHE A 260 -6.74 3.08 23.44
CA PHE A 260 -7.18 2.55 22.16
C PHE A 260 -8.20 3.50 21.54
N HIS A 261 -8.08 3.78 20.25
CA HIS A 261 -8.87 4.79 19.57
C HIS A 261 -10.06 4.18 18.85
N ASP A 262 -9.84 3.15 18.03
CA ASP A 262 -10.88 2.53 17.23
C ASP A 262 -10.53 1.07 16.87
N ALA A 263 -11.56 0.27 16.60
CA ALA A 263 -11.43 -1.04 15.99
C ALA A 263 -12.54 -1.22 14.94
N HIS A 264 -12.14 -1.48 13.70
CA HIS A 264 -13.08 -1.63 12.58
C HIS A 264 -12.59 -2.68 11.59
N ILE A 265 -13.48 -3.06 10.66
CA ILE A 265 -13.16 -3.96 9.56
C ILE A 265 -12.92 -3.16 8.27
N ALA A 266 -12.00 -3.63 7.42
CA ALA A 266 -11.75 -3.10 6.10
C ALA A 266 -11.50 -4.24 5.10
N GLY A 267 -11.78 -4.01 3.81
CA GLY A 267 -11.63 -5.03 2.76
C GLY A 267 -12.83 -5.08 1.82
#